data_AF-A0A7Y0THX9-F1
#
_entry.id   AF-A0A7Y0THX9-F1
#
_cell.length_a   1.000
_cell.length_b   1.000
_cell.length_c   1.000
_cell.angle_alpha   90.00
_cell.angle_beta   90.00
_cell.angle_gamma   90.00
#
_symmetry.space_group_name_H-M   'P 1'
#
loop_
_entity.id
_entity.type
_entity.pdbx_description
1 polymer ?
#
loop_
_entity_poly.entity_id
_entity_poly.type
_entity_poly.pdbx_seq_one_letter_code
_entity_poly.pdbx_strand_id
1 'polypeptide(L)'
;MIDKELTSSITGLISATTALVAVFVGPIINAKIQHRQSVATMRHNWIQELRQLLSELFSTAELAATSPNPHREENEKFQELYVSITRLRAKIKMMLNPDKNNIHLQLQEKIEKIVTFLDNDIEKCDNTRNNMDKMSELIITIIPTIQRVINQEWADI
;
A
#
# COMPACT_ATOMS: atom_id res chain seq x y z
N MET A 1 -53.98 24.56 39.09
CA MET A 1 -53.69 23.13 39.31
C MET A 1 -53.51 22.56 37.93
N ILE A 2 -52.27 22.31 37.49
CA ILE A 2 -52.05 21.72 36.16
C ILE A 2 -52.49 20.25 36.25
N ASP A 3 -53.38 19.81 35.37
CA ASP A 3 -53.90 18.45 35.38
C ASP A 3 -52.79 17.44 35.11
N LYS A 4 -52.59 16.52 36.06
CA LYS A 4 -51.57 15.45 35.97
C LYS A 4 -51.69 14.60 34.70
N GLU A 5 -52.92 14.47 34.18
CA GLU A 5 -53.22 13.78 32.93
C GLU A 5 -52.61 14.46 31.71
N LEU A 6 -52.65 15.80 31.66
CA LEU A 6 -52.09 16.59 30.57
C LEU A 6 -50.56 16.47 30.54
N THR A 7 -49.92 16.51 31.71
CA THR A 7 -48.46 16.33 31.83
C THR A 7 -48.00 14.93 31.43
N SER A 8 -48.79 13.89 31.74
CA SER A 8 -48.50 12.51 31.36
C SER A 8 -48.57 12.32 29.84
N SER A 9 -49.63 12.86 29.22
CA SER A 9 -49.86 12.78 27.77
C SER A 9 -48.76 13.51 26.97
N ILE A 10 -48.35 14.70 27.41
CA ILE A 10 -47.25 15.46 26.78
C ILE A 10 -45.93 14.68 26.90
N THR A 11 -45.65 14.10 28.06
CA THR A 11 -44.43 13.29 28.28
C THR A 11 -44.41 12.05 27.38
N GLY A 12 -45.55 11.37 27.23
CA GLY A 12 -45.69 10.23 26.31
C GLY A 12 -45.45 10.62 24.84
N LEU A 13 -46.00 11.76 24.40
CA LEU A 13 -45.82 12.26 23.03
C LEU A 13 -44.35 12.64 22.74
N ILE A 14 -43.69 13.32 23.68
CA ILE A 14 -42.26 13.67 23.58
C ILE A 14 -41.40 12.41 23.53
N SER A 15 -41.71 11.41 24.36
CA SER A 15 -40.98 10.15 24.40
C SER A 15 -41.14 9.37 23.09
N ALA A 16 -42.37 9.29 22.55
CA ALA A 16 -42.65 8.61 21.29
C ALA A 16 -41.97 9.28 20.10
N THR A 17 -41.99 10.62 20.03
CA THR A 17 -41.30 11.37 18.97
C THR A 17 -39.78 11.26 19.06
N THR A 18 -39.22 11.30 20.27
CA THR A 18 -37.79 11.09 20.49
C THR A 18 -37.36 9.68 20.09
N ALA A 19 -38.13 8.66 20.46
CA ALA A 19 -37.88 7.28 20.07
C ALA A 19 -37.93 7.11 18.55
N LEU A 20 -38.92 7.72 17.89
CA LEU A 20 -39.04 7.68 16.43
C LEU A 20 -37.83 8.31 15.74
N VAL A 21 -37.37 9.48 16.22
CA VAL A 21 -36.16 10.13 15.69
C VAL A 21 -34.92 9.26 15.91
N ALA A 22 -34.76 8.67 17.09
CA ALA A 22 -33.63 7.81 17.42
C ALA A 22 -33.54 6.57 16.51
N VAL A 23 -34.68 5.98 16.14
CA VAL A 23 -34.77 4.83 15.23
C VAL A 23 -34.23 5.15 13.83
N PHE A 24 -34.28 6.40 13.38
CA PHE A 24 -33.72 6.81 12.08
C PHE A 24 -32.29 7.35 12.19
N VAL A 25 -32.01 8.18 13.20
CA VAL A 25 -30.69 8.82 13.36
C VAL A 25 -29.61 7.78 13.70
N GLY A 26 -29.92 6.81 14.57
CA GLY A 26 -28.98 5.76 14.97
C GLY A 26 -28.41 4.98 13.77
N PRO A 27 -29.27 4.37 12.92
CA PRO A 27 -28.81 3.66 11.73
C PRO A 27 -28.03 4.53 10.74
N ILE A 28 -28.42 5.79 10.50
CA ILE A 28 -27.71 6.67 9.55
C ILE A 28 -26.29 6.97 10.03
N ILE A 29 -26.15 7.33 11.32
CA ILE A 29 -24.83 7.59 11.90
C ILE A 29 -23.99 6.30 11.88
N ASN A 30 -24.58 5.17 12.25
CA ASN A 30 -23.89 3.88 12.28
C ASN A 30 -23.42 3.47 10.87
N ALA A 31 -24.26 3.63 9.84
CA ALA A 31 -23.88 3.34 8.46
C ALA A 31 -22.69 4.20 8.00
N LYS A 32 -22.67 5.49 8.36
CA LYS A 32 -21.55 6.40 8.03
C LYS A 32 -20.26 6.00 8.75
N ILE A 33 -20.34 5.58 10.01
CA ILE A 33 -19.19 5.09 10.78
C ILE A 33 -18.68 3.78 10.19
N GLN A 34 -19.56 2.82 9.91
CA GLN A 34 -19.21 1.53 9.31
C GLN A 34 -18.54 1.71 7.94
N HIS A 35 -19.06 2.59 7.10
CA HIS A 35 -18.44 2.91 5.81
C HIS A 35 -17.02 3.46 6.00
N ARG A 36 -16.82 4.42 6.90
CA ARG A 36 -15.48 4.98 7.19
C ARG A 36 -14.52 3.92 7.71
N GLN A 37 -14.97 3.06 8.63
CA GLN A 37 -14.16 1.97 9.17
C GLN A 37 -13.79 0.94 8.09
N SER A 38 -14.73 0.62 7.20
CA SER A 38 -14.49 -0.30 6.09
C SER A 38 -13.42 0.23 5.13
N VAL A 39 -13.53 1.50 4.71
CA VAL A 39 -12.54 2.15 3.85
C VAL A 39 -11.18 2.23 4.54
N ALA A 40 -11.13 2.62 5.81
CA ALA A 40 -9.89 2.68 6.58
C ALA A 40 -9.21 1.29 6.67
N THR A 41 -10.00 0.23 6.86
CA THR A 41 -9.50 -1.16 6.91
C THR A 41 -8.95 -1.60 5.56
N MET A 42 -9.69 -1.34 4.46
CA MET A 42 -9.22 -1.66 3.11
C MET A 42 -7.91 -0.94 2.78
N ARG A 43 -7.79 0.33 3.14
CA ARG A 43 -6.55 1.10 2.94
C ARG A 43 -5.41 0.59 3.81
N HIS A 44 -5.68 0.27 5.08
CA HIS A 44 -4.67 -0.34 5.93
C HIS A 44 -4.13 -1.64 5.32
N ASN A 45 -5.02 -2.51 4.84
CA ASN A 45 -4.63 -3.75 4.18
C ASN A 45 -3.80 -3.49 2.92
N TRP A 46 -4.22 -2.54 2.08
CA TRP A 46 -3.46 -2.13 0.90
C TRP A 46 -2.04 -1.64 1.25
N ILE A 47 -1.90 -0.82 2.31
CA ILE A 47 -0.59 -0.34 2.77
C ILE A 47 0.30 -1.50 3.23
N GLN A 48 -0.25 -2.44 4.00
CA GLN A 48 0.51 -3.59 4.49
C GLN A 48 0.95 -4.51 3.35
N GLU A 49 0.06 -4.78 2.40
CA GLU A 49 0.37 -5.58 1.22
C GLU A 49 1.45 -4.91 0.37
N LEU A 50 1.36 -3.59 0.15
CA LEU A 50 2.39 -2.84 -0.57
C LEU A 50 3.75 -2.92 0.13
N ARG A 51 3.79 -2.77 1.47
CA ARG A 51 5.03 -2.92 2.26
C ARG A 51 5.63 -4.31 2.13
N GLN A 52 4.80 -5.35 2.19
CA GLN A 52 5.24 -6.72 2.05
C GLN A 52 5.84 -6.97 0.66
N LEU A 53 5.15 -6.56 -0.40
CA LEU A 53 5.63 -6.71 -1.78
C LEU A 53 6.93 -5.95 -2.03
N LEU A 54 7.07 -4.73 -1.50
CA LEU A 54 8.30 -3.94 -1.61
C LEU A 54 9.47 -4.60 -0.86
N SER A 55 9.23 -5.12 0.35
CA SER A 55 10.24 -5.85 1.12
C SER A 55 10.71 -7.12 0.39
N GLU A 56 9.76 -7.88 -0.17
CA GLU A 56 10.07 -9.07 -0.97
C GLU A 56 10.85 -8.69 -2.24
N LEU A 57 10.45 -7.61 -2.93
CA LEU A 57 11.15 -7.11 -4.11
C LEU A 57 12.60 -6.74 -3.78
N PHE A 58 12.83 -5.99 -2.71
CA PHE A 58 14.17 -5.53 -2.33
C PHE A 58 15.09 -6.68 -1.92
N SER A 59 14.60 -7.57 -1.06
CA SER A 59 15.38 -8.75 -0.66
C SER A 59 15.70 -9.65 -1.86
N THR A 60 14.75 -9.86 -2.77
CA THR A 60 14.97 -10.67 -3.97
C THR A 60 15.95 -9.97 -4.93
N ALA A 61 15.86 -8.65 -5.09
CA ALA A 61 16.75 -7.86 -5.93
C ALA A 61 18.20 -7.84 -5.40
N GLU A 62 18.39 -7.71 -4.09
CA GLU A 62 19.71 -7.83 -3.46
C GLU A 62 20.29 -9.23 -3.67
N LEU A 63 19.50 -10.28 -3.45
CA LEU A 63 19.94 -11.66 -3.71
C LEU A 63 20.33 -11.86 -5.17
N ALA A 64 19.54 -11.35 -6.12
CA ALA A 64 19.85 -11.41 -7.55
C ALA A 64 21.17 -10.67 -7.87
N ALA A 65 21.42 -9.52 -7.24
CA ALA A 65 22.65 -8.76 -7.42
C ALA A 65 23.90 -9.50 -6.91
N THR A 66 23.77 -10.37 -5.89
CA THR A 66 24.88 -11.20 -5.38
C THR A 66 25.23 -12.39 -6.28
N SER A 67 24.37 -12.75 -7.24
CA SER A 67 24.61 -13.92 -8.10
C SER A 67 25.82 -13.67 -9.03
N PRO A 68 26.83 -14.56 -9.08
CA PRO A 68 28.01 -14.37 -9.90
C PRO A 68 27.68 -14.33 -11.40
N ASN A 69 28.32 -13.40 -12.12
CA ASN A 69 27.87 -12.93 -13.43
C ASN A 69 28.13 -13.85 -14.65
N PRO A 70 29.18 -14.71 -14.74
CA PRO A 70 29.52 -15.30 -16.05
C PRO A 70 28.52 -16.31 -16.62
N HIS A 71 27.50 -16.73 -15.86
CA HIS A 71 26.47 -17.68 -16.31
C HIS A 71 25.08 -17.37 -15.75
N ARG A 72 24.73 -16.10 -15.53
CA ARG A 72 23.41 -15.74 -14.95
C ARG A 72 22.23 -16.28 -15.78
N GLU A 73 22.36 -16.29 -17.10
CA GLU A 73 21.32 -16.81 -17.99
C GLU A 73 21.10 -18.33 -17.83
N GLU A 74 22.18 -19.06 -17.55
CA GLU A 74 22.18 -20.52 -17.37
C GLU A 74 21.93 -20.92 -15.91
N ASN A 75 22.00 -19.97 -14.99
CA ASN A 75 21.78 -20.19 -13.56
C ASN A 75 20.27 -20.18 -13.26
N GLU A 76 19.70 -21.37 -13.13
CA GLU A 76 18.29 -21.60 -12.78
C GLU A 76 17.84 -20.74 -11.58
N LYS A 77 18.68 -20.64 -10.54
CA LYS A 77 18.38 -19.84 -9.36
C LYS A 77 18.28 -18.35 -9.66
N PHE A 78 19.12 -17.83 -10.57
CA PHE A 78 19.02 -16.43 -10.99
C PHE A 78 17.74 -16.19 -11.80
N GLN A 79 17.40 -17.11 -12.71
CA GLN A 79 16.17 -17.02 -13.50
C GLN A 79 14.92 -17.02 -12.61
N GLU A 80 14.88 -17.86 -11.58
CA GLU A 80 13.79 -17.86 -10.59
C GLU A 80 13.67 -16.52 -9.86
N LEU A 81 14.79 -15.95 -9.41
CA LEU A 81 14.82 -14.65 -8.75
C LEU A 81 14.34 -13.54 -9.71
N TYR A 82 14.78 -13.57 -10.96
CA TYR A 82 14.41 -12.60 -11.98
C TYR A 82 12.91 -12.64 -12.32
N VAL A 83 12.35 -13.85 -12.49
CA VAL A 83 10.90 -14.05 -12.68
C VAL A 83 10.14 -13.55 -11.46
N SER A 84 10.62 -13.82 -10.24
CA SER A 84 9.99 -13.32 -9.02
C SER A 84 9.98 -11.79 -8.96
N ILE A 85 11.11 -11.14 -9.26
CA ILE A 85 11.24 -9.67 -9.32
C ILE A 85 10.28 -9.08 -10.35
N THR A 86 10.21 -9.67 -11.54
CA THR A 86 9.29 -9.22 -12.61
C THR A 86 7.83 -9.32 -12.17
N ARG A 87 7.46 -10.42 -11.51
CA ARG A 87 6.12 -10.62 -10.95
C ARG A 87 5.80 -9.61 -9.85
N LEU A 88 6.74 -9.37 -8.93
CA LEU A 88 6.60 -8.40 -7.84
C LEU A 88 6.45 -6.98 -8.36
N ARG A 89 7.28 -6.59 -9.33
CA ARG A 89 7.16 -5.32 -10.06
C ARG A 89 5.77 -5.14 -10.65
N ALA A 90 5.26 -6.14 -11.37
CA ALA A 90 3.94 -6.06 -12.00
C ALA A 90 2.83 -5.87 -10.95
N LYS A 91 2.87 -6.61 -9.84
CA LYS A 91 1.90 -6.45 -8.74
C LYS A 91 1.96 -5.05 -8.13
N ILE A 92 3.16 -4.56 -7.80
CA ILE A 92 3.32 -3.22 -7.23
C ILE A 92 2.80 -2.16 -8.20
N LYS A 93 3.11 -2.28 -9.50
CA LYS A 93 2.61 -1.38 -10.53
C LYS A 93 1.09 -1.33 -10.59
N MET A 94 0.41 -2.47 -10.43
CA MET A 94 -1.06 -2.53 -10.38
C MET A 94 -1.66 -1.94 -9.10
N MET A 95 -0.91 -1.92 -7.99
CA MET A 95 -1.33 -1.30 -6.74
C MET A 95 -1.16 0.21 -6.73
N LEU A 96 -0.22 0.74 -7.51
CA LEU A 96 0.05 2.18 -7.61
C LEU A 96 -0.89 2.86 -8.60
N ASN A 97 -1.20 4.14 -8.35
CA ASN A 97 -2.04 4.96 -9.22
C ASN A 97 -1.25 6.19 -9.72
N PRO A 98 -0.37 6.01 -10.73
CA PRO A 98 0.53 7.06 -11.19
C PRO A 98 -0.21 8.24 -11.84
N ASP A 99 -1.36 8.00 -12.49
CA ASP A 99 -2.12 9.05 -13.21
C ASP A 99 -2.69 10.12 -12.28
N LYS A 100 -3.00 9.74 -11.03
CA LYS A 100 -3.55 10.66 -10.03
C LYS A 100 -2.49 11.28 -9.14
N ASN A 101 -1.31 10.66 -9.02
CA ASN A 101 -0.34 11.04 -8.00
C ASN A 101 1.11 10.92 -8.50
N ASN A 102 1.78 12.07 -8.61
CA ASN A 102 3.19 12.17 -9.00
C ASN A 102 4.12 11.36 -8.06
N ILE A 103 3.79 11.24 -6.77
CA ILE A 103 4.62 10.45 -5.84
C ILE A 103 4.55 8.94 -6.19
N HIS A 104 3.40 8.44 -6.64
CA HIS A 104 3.27 7.06 -7.08
C HIS A 104 4.03 6.83 -8.39
N LEU A 105 4.00 7.80 -9.31
CA LEU A 105 4.81 7.77 -10.51
C LEU A 105 6.30 7.70 -10.18
N GLN A 106 6.79 8.55 -9.27
CA GLN A 106 8.20 8.54 -8.82
C GLN A 106 8.59 7.19 -8.20
N LEU A 107 7.71 6.58 -7.40
CA LEU A 107 7.96 5.26 -6.85
C LEU A 107 8.07 4.21 -7.95
N GLN A 108 7.13 4.23 -8.90
CA GLN A 108 7.13 3.33 -10.04
C GLN A 108 8.43 3.47 -10.86
N GLU A 109 8.82 4.69 -11.23
CA GLU A 109 10.05 4.95 -11.98
C GLU A 109 11.30 4.44 -11.26
N LYS A 110 11.37 4.57 -9.93
CA LYS A 110 12.52 4.06 -9.19
C LYS A 110 12.53 2.53 -9.10
N ILE A 111 11.36 1.89 -9.02
CA ILE A 111 11.25 0.42 -9.10
C ILE A 111 11.69 -0.07 -10.49
N GLU A 112 11.32 0.65 -11.55
CA GLU A 112 11.80 0.35 -12.90
C GLU A 112 13.32 0.38 -12.98
N LYS A 113 13.97 1.35 -12.33
CA LYS A 113 15.44 1.42 -12.27
C LYS A 113 16.08 0.20 -11.60
N ILE A 114 15.45 -0.40 -10.57
CA ILE A 114 15.95 -1.64 -9.96
C ILE A 114 15.96 -2.77 -11.00
N VAL A 115 14.87 -2.93 -11.74
CA VAL A 115 14.74 -4.03 -12.71
C VAL A 115 15.67 -3.82 -13.90
N THR A 116 15.71 -2.60 -14.45
CA THR A 116 16.64 -2.26 -15.54
C THR A 116 18.11 -2.36 -15.13
N PHE A 117 18.44 -2.13 -13.85
CA PHE A 117 19.79 -2.38 -13.34
C PHE A 117 20.16 -3.87 -13.45
N LEU A 118 19.23 -4.76 -13.09
CA LEU A 118 19.43 -6.21 -13.23
C LEU A 118 19.53 -6.65 -14.68
N ASP A 119 18.76 -6.04 -15.59
CA ASP A 119 18.82 -6.32 -17.03
C ASP A 119 20.18 -5.94 -17.62
N ASN A 120 20.66 -4.73 -17.34
CA ASN A 120 21.91 -4.20 -17.93
C ASN A 120 23.18 -4.81 -17.33
N ASP A 121 23.13 -5.29 -16.08
CA ASP A 121 24.26 -5.97 -15.43
C ASP A 121 24.52 -7.37 -16.02
N ILE A 122 23.55 -7.97 -16.72
CA ILE A 122 23.75 -9.24 -17.45
C ILE A 122 24.79 -9.05 -18.57
N GLU A 123 24.84 -7.86 -19.19
CA GLU A 123 25.73 -7.58 -20.32
C GLU A 123 27.15 -7.12 -19.90
N LYS A 124 27.33 -6.66 -18.65
CA LYS A 124 28.61 -6.10 -18.18
C LYS A 124 29.21 -6.97 -17.07
N CYS A 125 30.29 -7.66 -17.42
CA CYS A 125 31.14 -8.46 -16.52
C CYS A 125 31.90 -7.63 -15.48
N ASP A 126 31.21 -6.80 -14.69
CA ASP A 126 31.82 -6.04 -13.61
C ASP A 126 31.55 -6.68 -12.25
N ASN A 127 32.58 -6.58 -11.39
CA ASN A 127 32.71 -7.16 -10.06
C ASN A 127 31.39 -7.22 -9.25
N THR A 128 30.94 -8.43 -8.87
CA THR A 128 29.70 -8.69 -8.08
C THR A 128 29.56 -7.81 -6.84
N ARG A 129 30.68 -7.46 -6.18
CA ARG A 129 30.67 -6.61 -4.99
C ARG A 129 30.18 -5.19 -5.30
N ASN A 130 30.58 -4.65 -6.46
CA ASN A 130 30.14 -3.33 -6.94
C ASN A 130 28.63 -3.32 -7.25
N ASN A 131 28.10 -4.44 -7.74
CA ASN A 131 26.68 -4.52 -8.12
C ASN A 131 25.76 -4.62 -6.90
N MET A 132 26.20 -5.32 -5.85
CA MET A 132 25.49 -5.34 -4.56
C MET A 132 25.45 -3.94 -3.93
N ASP A 133 26.58 -3.23 -3.90
CA ASP A 133 26.66 -1.87 -3.32
C ASP A 133 25.74 -0.89 -4.06
N LYS A 134 25.72 -0.93 -5.41
CA LYS A 134 24.81 -0.12 -6.24
C LYS A 134 23.35 -0.47 -6.04
N MET A 135 23.01 -1.76 -5.94
CA MET A 135 21.63 -2.19 -5.67
C MET A 135 21.16 -1.68 -4.31
N SER A 136 22.01 -1.80 -3.29
CA SER A 136 21.71 -1.30 -1.94
C SER A 136 21.49 0.22 -1.95
N GLU A 137 22.34 0.97 -2.67
CA GLU A 137 22.17 2.41 -2.83
C GLU A 137 20.83 2.76 -3.49
N LEU A 138 20.45 2.07 -4.57
CA LEU A 138 19.16 2.25 -5.22
C LEU A 138 18.00 2.03 -4.24
N ILE A 139 18.03 0.94 -3.48
CA ILE A 139 17.01 0.62 -2.47
C ILE A 139 16.92 1.71 -1.41
N ILE A 140 18.06 2.16 -0.87
CA ILE A 140 18.11 3.23 0.14
C ILE A 140 17.46 4.52 -0.40
N THR A 141 17.70 4.87 -1.67
CA THR A 141 17.10 6.07 -2.28
C THR A 141 15.60 5.96 -2.55
N ILE A 142 15.03 4.75 -2.51
CA ILE A 142 13.60 4.49 -2.74
C ILE A 142 12.80 4.61 -1.45
N ILE A 143 13.38 4.23 -0.30
CA ILE A 143 12.71 4.24 1.01
C ILE A 143 11.98 5.57 1.31
N PRO A 144 12.58 6.76 1.11
CA PRO A 144 11.88 8.02 1.36
C PRO A 144 10.64 8.21 0.46
N THR A 145 10.69 7.70 -0.77
CA THR A 145 9.57 7.79 -1.72
C THR A 145 8.43 6.88 -1.28
N ILE A 146 8.74 5.66 -0.83
CA ILE A 146 7.76 4.73 -0.25
C ILE A 146 7.08 5.36 0.97
N GLN A 147 7.86 5.93 1.89
CA GLN A 147 7.31 6.57 3.08
C GLN A 147 6.36 7.71 2.73
N ARG A 148 6.68 8.51 1.69
CA ARG A 148 5.79 9.56 1.21
C ARG A 148 4.49 9.01 0.62
N VAL A 149 4.55 7.97 -0.21
CA VAL A 149 3.34 7.30 -0.74
C VAL A 149 2.46 6.82 0.41
N ILE A 150 3.05 6.11 1.36
CA ILE A 150 2.31 5.53 2.49
C ILE A 150 1.71 6.63 3.36
N ASN A 151 2.47 7.68 3.70
CA ASN A 151 1.98 8.78 4.54
C ASN A 151 0.85 9.55 3.87
N GLN A 152 0.89 9.72 2.55
CA GLN A 152 -0.19 10.36 1.82
C GLN A 152 -1.48 9.54 1.87
N GLU A 153 -1.40 8.23 1.61
CA GLU A 153 -2.56 7.34 1.65
C GLU A 153 -3.17 7.20 3.06
N TRP A 154 -2.34 7.37 4.10
CA TRP A 154 -2.79 7.51 5.49
C TRP A 154 -3.51 8.83 5.76
N ALA A 155 -3.04 9.94 5.19
CA ALA A 155 -3.60 11.27 5.44
C ALA A 155 -4.99 11.46 4.82
N ASP A 156 -5.31 10.70 3.78
CA ASP A 156 -6.60 10.78 3.08
C ASP A 156 -7.75 10.04 3.81
N ILE A 157 -7.53 9.47 5.01
CA ILE A 157 -8.51 8.71 5.81
C ILE A 157 -9.37 9.64 6.67
#